data_AF-A0A1T5F6Q0-F1
#
_entry.id   AF-A0A1T5F6Q0-F1
#
_cell.length_a   1.000
_cell.length_b   1.000
_cell.length_c   1.000
_cell.angle_alpha   90.00
_cell.angle_beta   90.00
_cell.angle_gamma   90.00
#
_symmetry.space_group_name_H-M   'P 1'
#
loop_
_entity.id
_entity.type
_entity.pdbx_description
1 polymer ?
#
loop_
_entity_poly.entity_id
_entity_poly.type
_entity_poly.pdbx_seq_one_letter_code
_entity_poly.pdbx_strand_id
1 'polypeptide(L)' 'MRVKYVTTEEIASNWGLTESYVRSLCSDGRIKGAERFGCIWSIPENATWDVPRKTKDDGRLRGSGRSNRFRQVEPLR' A
#
# COMPACT_ATOMS: atom_id res chain seq x y z
N MET A 1 -4.86 -17.76 18.39
CA MET A 1 -4.85 -16.29 18.27
C MET A 1 -5.70 -15.92 17.06
N ARG A 2 -6.61 -14.94 17.18
CA ARG A 2 -7.46 -14.50 16.06
C ARG A 2 -6.71 -13.43 15.28
N VAL A 3 -6.54 -13.64 13.97
CA VAL A 3 -6.00 -12.61 13.07
C VAL A 3 -7.11 -11.59 12.82
N LYS A 4 -6.86 -10.32 13.15
CA LYS A 4 -7.77 -9.23 12.80
C LYS A 4 -7.52 -8.83 11.36
N TYR A 5 -8.60 -8.76 10.58
CA TYR A 5 -8.58 -8.20 9.24
C TYR A 5 -9.08 -6.77 9.31
N VAL A 6 -8.36 -5.90 8.63
CA VAL A 6 -8.61 -4.47 8.53
C VAL A 6 -8.79 -4.12 7.06
N THR A 7 -9.41 -2.97 6.79
CA THR A 7 -9.65 -2.51 5.43
C THR A 7 -8.40 -1.85 4.84
N THR A 8 -8.43 -1.56 3.53
CA THR A 8 -7.38 -0.77 2.88
C THR A 8 -7.22 0.63 3.46
N GLU A 9 -8.30 1.21 3.99
CA GLU A 9 -8.30 2.58 4.53
C GLU A 9 -7.58 2.63 5.88
N GLU A 10 -7.85 1.65 6.74
CA GLU A 10 -7.18 1.50 8.04
C GLU A 10 -5.70 1.20 7.85
N ILE A 11 -5.36 0.29 6.92
CA ILE A 11 -3.97 -0.02 6.57
C ILE A 11 -3.26 1.18 5.96
N ALA A 12 -3.92 1.91 5.07
CA ALA A 12 -3.41 3.14 4.48
C ALA A 12 -3.06 4.16 5.58
N SER A 13 -3.96 4.32 6.55
CA SER A 13 -3.74 5.22 7.69
C SER A 13 -2.58 4.76 8.58
N ASN A 14 -2.52 3.45 8.90
CA ASN A 14 -1.44 2.87 9.70
C ASN A 14 -0.06 2.94 9.03
N TRP A 15 0.00 2.82 7.70
CA TRP A 15 1.25 2.90 6.94
C TRP A 15 1.57 4.31 6.43
N GLY A 16 0.68 5.28 6.62
CA GLY A 16 0.81 6.64 6.07
C GLY A 16 0.79 6.68 4.54
N LEU A 17 0.12 5.71 3.91
CA LEU A 17 0.01 5.55 2.46
C LEU A 17 -1.37 5.97 1.97
N THR A 18 -1.51 6.15 0.66
CA THR A 18 -2.84 6.30 0.06
C THR A 18 -3.49 4.93 -0.16
N GLU A 19 -4.81 4.86 -0.05
CA GLU A 19 -5.59 3.66 -0.33
C GLU A 19 -5.31 3.07 -1.71
N SER A 20 -5.17 3.94 -2.71
CA SER A 20 -4.83 3.54 -4.08
C SER A 20 -3.50 2.79 -4.13
N TYR A 21 -2.52 3.20 -3.32
CA TYR A 21 -1.24 2.52 -3.26
C TYR A 21 -1.35 1.17 -2.53
N VAL A 22 -2.08 1.13 -1.41
CA VAL A 22 -2.36 -0.14 -0.72
C VAL A 22 -3.09 -1.11 -1.65
N ARG A 23 -4.07 -0.64 -2.42
CA ARG A 23 -4.79 -1.44 -3.43
C ARG A 23 -3.85 -1.96 -4.51
N SER A 24 -2.91 -1.16 -5.01
CA SER A 24 -1.87 -1.63 -5.93
C SER A 24 -1.00 -2.70 -5.29
N LEU A 25 -0.54 -2.52 -4.04
CA LEU A 25 0.26 -3.50 -3.32
C LEU A 25 -0.47 -4.84 -3.12
N CYS A 26 -1.77 -4.78 -2.82
CA CYS A 26 -2.63 -5.96 -2.74
C CYS A 26 -2.77 -6.64 -4.10
N SER A 27 -3.02 -5.86 -5.16
CA SER A 27 -3.14 -6.38 -6.52
C SER A 27 -1.84 -6.98 -7.04
N ASP A 28 -0.70 -6.43 -6.63
CA ASP A 28 0.65 -6.93 -6.95
C ASP A 28 1.01 -8.19 -6.13
N GLY A 29 0.17 -8.60 -5.17
CA GLY A 29 0.43 -9.76 -4.32
C GLY A 29 1.60 -9.57 -3.34
N ARG A 30 1.99 -8.33 -3.05
CA ARG A 30 3.12 -8.02 -2.16
C ARG A 30 2.78 -8.14 -0.69
N ILE A 31 1.50 -8.11 -0.35
CA ILE A 31 1.00 -8.17 1.01
C ILE A 31 0.56 -9.60 1.31
N LYS A 32 1.30 -10.28 2.18
CA LYS A 32 0.97 -11.66 2.57
C LYS A 32 -0.32 -11.70 3.38
N GLY A 33 -1.25 -12.54 2.94
CA GLY A 33 -2.56 -12.69 3.57
C GLY A 33 -3.58 -11.62 3.18
N ALA A 34 -3.25 -10.69 2.29
CA ALA A 34 -4.25 -9.83 1.68
C ALA A 34 -5.17 -10.66 0.78
N GLU A 35 -6.45 -10.67 1.07
CA GLU A 35 -7.46 -11.37 0.29
C GLU A 35 -8.48 -10.37 -0.25
N ARG A 36 -8.90 -10.57 -1.51
CA ARG A 36 -9.93 -9.75 -2.12
C ARG A 36 -11.29 -10.36 -1.85
N PHE A 37 -12.06 -9.71 -0.97
CA PHE A 37 -13.44 -10.06 -0.69
C PHE A 37 -14.38 -9.21 -1.55
N GLY A 38 -14.72 -9.70 -2.74
CA GLY A 38 -15.53 -8.97 -3.72
C GLY A 38 -14.84 -7.71 -4.24
N CYS A 39 -15.36 -6.53 -3.86
CA CYS A 39 -14.79 -5.22 -4.23
C CYS A 39 -13.82 -4.66 -3.17
N ILE A 40 -13.76 -5.28 -2.00
CA ILE A 40 -12.98 -4.80 -0.85
C ILE A 40 -11.76 -5.70 -0.68
N TRP A 41 -10.67 -5.13 -0.17
CA TRP A 41 -9.49 -5.88 0.24
C TRP A 41 -9.48 -6.03 1.75
N SER A 42 -9.38 -7.27 2.20
CA SER A 42 -9.20 -7.65 3.59
C SER A 42 -7.72 -7.92 3.81
N ILE A 43 -7.09 -7.09 4.63
CA ILE A 43 -5.65 -7.18 4.89
C ILE A 43 -5.49 -7.51 6.38
N PRO A 44 -4.66 -8.49 6.75
CA PRO A 44 -4.42 -8.76 8.15
C PRO A 44 -3.69 -7.57 8.78
N GLU A 45 -4.03 -7.19 10.01
CA GLU A 45 -3.39 -6.08 10.72
C GLU A 45 -1.87 -6.28 10.86
N ASN A 46 -1.44 -7.55 10.98
CA ASN A 46 -0.03 -7.94 11.04
C ASN A 46 0.62 -8.15 9.65
N ALA A 47 -0.02 -7.65 8.60
CA ALA A 47 0.56 -7.65 7.26
C ALA A 47 1.84 -6.82 7.25
N THR A 48 2.92 -7.41 6.76
CA THR A 48 4.13 -6.67 6.38
C THR A 48 4.13 -6.52 4.87
N TRP A 49 4.31 -5.27 4.43
CA TRP A 49 4.51 -4.96 3.02
C TRP A 49 5.99 -4.66 2.85
N ASP A 50 6.67 -5.46 2.02
CA ASP A 50 8.00 -5.10 1.58
C ASP A 50 7.82 -4.08 0.46
N VAL A 51 8.21 -2.83 0.69
CA VAL A 51 8.50 -1.94 -0.42
C VAL A 51 9.97 -1.62 -0.50
N PRO A 52 10.51 -1.61 -1.72
CA PRO A 52 11.73 -0.88 -1.96
C PRO A 52 11.36 0.58 -1.69
N ARG A 53 11.83 1.10 -0.56
CA ARG A 53 12.05 2.53 -0.40
C ARG A 53 12.80 2.91 -1.66
N LYS A 54 12.17 3.69 -2.53
CA LYS A 54 12.79 4.20 -3.76
C LYS A 54 14.05 4.93 -3.28
N THR A 55 15.21 4.27 -3.30
CA THR A 55 16.48 4.96 -3.19
C THR A 55 16.44 5.95 -4.34
N LYS A 56 16.71 7.23 -4.07
CA LYS A 56 16.81 8.22 -5.13
C LYS A 56 18.04 7.84 -5.96
N ASP A 57 17.87 6.93 -6.93
CA ASP A 57 18.86 6.75 -7.96
C ASP A 57 18.83 8.01 -8.84
N ASP A 58 19.90 8.78 -8.66
CA ASP A 58 20.29 9.90 -9.47
C ASP A 58 20.46 9.45 -10.92
N GLY A 59 19.75 10.09 -11.86
CA GLY A 59 20.05 9.97 -13.28
C GLY A 59 18.90 9.54 -14.20
N ARG A 60 18.29 10.54 -14.84
CA ARG A 60 17.62 10.52 -16.16
C ARG A 60 17.29 9.15 -16.81
N LEU A 61 16.00 8.81 -16.95
CA LEU A 61 15.32 8.32 -18.17
C LEU A 61 13.77 8.50 -17.96
N ARG A 62 13.08 9.38 -18.70
CA ARG A 62 12.45 9.20 -20.03
C ARG A 62 11.11 8.41 -19.98
N GLY A 63 10.01 9.14 -20.22
CA GLY A 63 8.82 8.61 -20.88
C GLY A 63 7.66 8.11 -19.98
N SER A 64 6.49 8.74 -20.15
CA SER A 64 5.15 8.12 -20.09
C SER A 64 4.87 7.12 -18.95
N GLY A 65 4.24 7.58 -17.87
CA GLY A 65 3.64 6.68 -16.88
C GLY A 65 3.26 7.39 -15.60
N ARG A 66 1.93 7.50 -15.37
CA ARG A 66 1.23 7.98 -14.16
C ARG A 66 2.18 8.32 -13.01
N SER A 67 2.53 9.61 -12.89
CA SER A 67 3.34 10.13 -11.79
C SER A 67 2.72 9.68 -10.48
N ASN A 68 3.32 8.68 -9.86
CA ASN A 68 2.92 8.20 -8.54
C ASN A 68 3.43 9.22 -7.53
N ARG A 69 2.72 10.36 -7.49
CA ARG A 69 2.80 11.30 -6.38
C ARG A 69 2.15 10.59 -5.20
N PHE A 70 2.92 9.74 -4.54
CA PHE A 70 2.63 9.23 -3.21
C PHE A 70 2.46 10.44 -2.31
N ARG A 71 1.26 11.02 -2.27
CA ARG A 71 0.88 11.97 -1.24
C ARG A 71 0.89 11.13 0.03
N GLN A 72 1.98 11.25 0.79
CA GLN A 72 1.97 10.89 2.20
C GLN A 72 0.74 11.59 2.77
N VAL A 73 -0.27 10.81 3.12
CA VAL A 73 -1.39 11.36 3.88
C VAL A 73 -0.82 11.57 5.27
N GLU A 74 -0.79 12.82 5.71
CA GLU A 74 -0.37 13.13 7.08
C GLU A 74 -1.32 12.37 8.02
N PRO A 75 -0.79 11.57 8.97
CA PRO A 75 -1.65 10.88 9.91
C PRO A 75 -2.43 11.91 10.72
N LEU A 76 -3.76 11.79 10.72
CA LEU A 76 -4.64 12.61 11.57
C LEU A 76 -4.22 12.39 13.03
N ARG A 77 -3.73 13.48 13.64
CA ARG A 77 -3.22 13.54 15.01
C ARG A 77 -4.35 13.50 16.04
#